data_AF-A0A151IB12-F1
#
_entry.id   AF-A0A151IB12-F1
#
_cell.length_a   1.000
_cell.length_b   1.000
_cell.length_c   1.000
_cell.angle_alpha   90.00
_cell.angle_beta   90.00
_cell.angle_gamma   90.00
#
_symmetry.space_group_name_H-M   'P 1'
#
loop_
_entity.id
_entity.type
_entity.pdbx_description
1 polymer ?
#
loop_
_entity_poly.entity_id
_entity_poly.type
_entity_poly.pdbx_seq_one_letter_code
_entity_poly.pdbx_strand_id
1 'polypeptide(L)'
;MEDYERAERELLEQCGRVATLGECLAWLERCKECIESLECCAKRPRLTVGHRQTAVARIARLEGARTVVERRFMHVGHGVSEDDRSLVWREIDAAFANRVMTGAVINSRHIEPRQFLEDAESVVVERVRSAINTHGSVKVNTAFNGEFVAGVRPLFPLTPFIITPQAYARSMFSYIYGNILIY
;
A
#
# COMPACT_ATOMS: atom_id res chain seq x y z
N MET A 1 -2.51 -21.07 6.69
CA MET A 1 -3.04 -19.78 6.22
C MET A 1 -2.95 -18.78 7.36
N GLU A 2 -3.45 -19.14 8.55
CA GLU A 2 -3.52 -18.30 9.75
C GLU A 2 -2.19 -17.70 10.27
N ASP A 3 -1.05 -18.36 10.02
CA ASP A 3 0.22 -17.97 10.63
C ASP A 3 0.77 -16.63 10.09
N TYR A 4 0.75 -16.44 8.77
CA TYR A 4 1.14 -15.16 8.17
C TYR A 4 0.09 -14.07 8.41
N GLU A 5 -1.18 -14.43 8.62
CA GLU A 5 -2.22 -13.44 8.93
C GLU A 5 -2.05 -12.85 10.31
N ARG A 6 -1.68 -13.70 11.27
CA ARG A 6 -1.30 -13.29 12.62
C ARG A 6 -0.03 -12.44 12.57
N ALA A 7 1.00 -12.89 11.85
CA ALA A 7 2.25 -12.15 11.71
C ALA A 7 2.05 -10.75 11.11
N GLU A 8 1.25 -10.62 10.06
CA GLU A 8 0.90 -9.31 9.47
C GLU A 8 0.22 -8.40 10.49
N ARG A 9 -0.82 -8.89 11.18
CA ARG A 9 -1.56 -8.09 12.17
C ARG A 9 -0.63 -7.61 13.29
N GLU A 10 0.19 -8.50 13.83
CA GLU A 10 1.16 -8.15 14.88
C GLU A 10 2.13 -7.07 14.40
N LEU A 11 2.66 -7.18 13.18
CA LEU A 11 3.56 -6.19 12.60
C LEU A 11 2.88 -4.83 12.42
N LEU A 12 1.64 -4.80 11.93
CA LEU A 12 0.87 -3.56 11.77
C LEU A 12 0.56 -2.89 13.13
N GLU A 13 0.22 -3.67 14.16
CA GLU A 13 0.01 -3.15 15.51
C GLU A 13 1.31 -2.67 16.18
N GLN A 14 2.46 -3.26 15.82
CA GLN A 14 3.77 -2.86 16.33
C GLN A 14 4.33 -1.63 15.61
N CYS A 15 3.96 -1.40 14.35
CA CYS A 15 4.43 -0.29 13.52
C CYS A 15 4.35 1.07 14.23
N GLY A 16 3.24 1.33 14.94
CA GLY A 16 3.08 2.58 15.71
C GLY A 16 3.95 2.67 16.96
N ARG A 17 4.37 1.53 17.53
CA ARG A 17 5.08 1.38 18.81
C ARG A 17 6.60 1.31 18.68
N VAL A 18 7.14 1.13 17.46
CA VAL A 18 8.59 1.16 17.22
C VAL A 18 9.13 2.54 17.62
N ALA A 19 10.03 2.55 18.62
CA ALA A 19 10.54 3.78 19.24
C ALA A 19 12.06 3.94 19.11
N THR A 20 12.80 2.84 18.91
CA THR A 20 14.26 2.85 18.80
C THR A 20 14.76 2.36 17.44
N LEU A 21 16.00 2.73 17.08
CA LEU A 21 16.63 2.25 15.84
C LEU A 21 16.80 0.72 15.85
N GLY A 22 17.13 0.13 17.00
CA GLY A 22 17.25 -1.33 17.15
C GLY A 22 15.91 -2.05 16.91
N GLU A 23 14.82 -1.53 17.48
CA GLU A 23 13.46 -2.04 17.21
C GLU A 23 13.06 -1.84 15.75
N CYS A 24 13.45 -0.72 15.13
CA CYS A 24 13.20 -0.45 13.72
C CYS A 24 13.85 -1.50 12.83
N LEU A 25 15.14 -1.78 13.00
CA LEU A 25 15.84 -2.80 12.22
C LEU A 25 15.22 -4.19 12.41
N ALA A 26 14.92 -4.57 13.65
CA ALA A 26 14.26 -5.84 13.95
C ALA A 26 12.85 -5.94 13.33
N TRP A 27 12.09 -4.83 13.34
CA TRP A 27 10.77 -4.77 12.73
C TRP A 27 10.87 -4.88 11.19
N LEU A 28 11.85 -4.21 10.57
CA LEU A 28 12.06 -4.26 9.12
C LEU A 28 12.41 -5.68 8.65
N GLU A 29 13.25 -6.40 9.41
CA GLU A 29 13.60 -7.78 9.07
C GLU A 29 12.38 -8.71 9.17
N ARG A 30 11.61 -8.62 10.26
CA ARG A 30 10.36 -9.39 10.40
C ARG A 30 9.33 -9.04 9.31
N CYS A 31 9.26 -7.78 8.92
CA CYS A 31 8.38 -7.32 7.84
C CYS A 31 8.80 -7.97 6.51
N LYS A 32 10.09 -8.02 6.21
CA LYS A 32 10.64 -8.65 5.02
C LYS A 32 10.33 -10.16 5.00
N GLU A 33 10.58 -10.89 6.08
CA GLU A 33 10.27 -12.32 6.19
C GLU A 33 8.77 -12.60 5.97
N CYS A 34 7.89 -11.73 6.48
CA CYS A 34 6.45 -11.84 6.30
C CYS A 34 6.05 -11.62 4.83
N ILE A 35 6.65 -10.62 4.16
CA ILE A 35 6.42 -10.36 2.73
C ILE A 35 6.89 -11.56 1.89
N GLU A 36 8.10 -12.06 2.11
CA GLU A 36 8.63 -13.23 1.37
C GLU A 36 7.74 -14.47 1.55
N SER A 37 7.22 -14.68 2.76
CA SER A 37 6.28 -15.76 3.06
C SER A 37 4.94 -15.60 2.31
N LEU A 38 4.43 -14.36 2.22
CA LEU A 38 3.22 -14.03 1.47
C LEU A 38 3.41 -14.19 -0.04
N GLU A 39 4.57 -13.80 -0.58
CA GLU A 39 4.93 -13.99 -2.00
C GLU A 39 5.05 -15.47 -2.35
N CYS A 40 5.74 -16.25 -1.51
CA CYS A 40 5.85 -17.69 -1.67
C CYS A 40 4.46 -18.37 -1.62
N CYS A 41 3.60 -17.94 -0.69
CA CYS A 41 2.22 -18.38 -0.67
C CYS A 41 1.51 -18.01 -1.98
N ALA A 42 1.55 -16.75 -2.40
CA ALA A 42 0.88 -16.26 -3.60
C ALA A 42 1.28 -17.05 -4.85
N LYS A 43 2.52 -17.53 -4.97
CA LYS A 43 3.00 -18.34 -6.11
C LYS A 43 2.39 -19.75 -6.20
N ARG A 44 1.78 -20.28 -5.13
CA ARG A 44 1.29 -21.68 -5.08
C ARG A 44 0.22 -21.99 -6.15
N PRO A 45 0.36 -23.08 -6.95
CA PRO A 45 -0.52 -23.35 -8.10
C PRO A 45 -2.01 -23.49 -7.80
N ARG A 46 -2.37 -23.98 -6.59
CA ARG A 46 -3.75 -24.32 -6.22
C ARG A 46 -4.52 -23.20 -5.48
N LEU A 47 -3.96 -21.99 -5.41
CA LEU A 47 -4.65 -20.87 -4.76
C LEU A 47 -5.69 -20.24 -5.69
N THR A 48 -6.85 -19.94 -5.10
CA THR A 48 -7.90 -19.16 -5.76
C THR A 48 -7.39 -17.76 -6.10
N VAL A 49 -8.01 -17.13 -7.10
CA VAL A 49 -7.71 -15.73 -7.47
C VAL A 49 -7.90 -14.80 -6.28
N GLY A 50 -8.96 -15.01 -5.50
CA GLY A 50 -9.24 -14.22 -4.29
C GLY A 50 -8.13 -14.32 -3.25
N HIS A 51 -7.63 -15.52 -2.94
CA HIS A 51 -6.53 -15.65 -1.96
C HIS A 51 -5.23 -14.99 -2.43
N ARG A 52 -4.94 -15.04 -3.73
CA ARG A 52 -3.78 -14.35 -4.30
C ARG A 52 -3.94 -12.82 -4.24
N GLN A 53 -5.13 -12.30 -4.54
CA GLN A 53 -5.45 -10.88 -4.38
C GLN A 53 -5.32 -10.44 -2.92
N THR A 54 -5.80 -11.26 -1.99
CA THR A 54 -5.61 -11.04 -0.56
C THR A 54 -4.13 -11.00 -0.19
N ALA A 55 -3.29 -11.92 -0.70
CA ALA A 55 -1.85 -11.87 -0.45
C ALA A 55 -1.20 -10.58 -0.99
N VAL A 56 -1.55 -10.15 -2.20
CA VAL A 56 -1.06 -8.89 -2.79
C VAL A 56 -1.48 -7.68 -1.95
N ALA A 57 -2.73 -7.64 -1.50
CA ALA A 57 -3.25 -6.62 -0.61
C ALA A 57 -2.47 -6.55 0.72
N ARG A 58 -2.17 -7.72 1.30
CA ARG A 58 -1.37 -7.83 2.54
C ARG A 58 0.07 -7.35 2.35
N ILE A 59 0.72 -7.75 1.26
CA ILE A 59 2.08 -7.29 0.91
C ILE A 59 2.10 -5.76 0.75
N ALA A 60 1.13 -5.18 0.04
CA ALA A 60 1.04 -3.74 -0.15
C ALA A 60 0.85 -2.97 1.17
N ARG A 61 0.09 -3.53 2.13
CA ARG A 61 -0.05 -2.96 3.49
C ARG A 61 1.27 -2.98 4.26
N LEU A 62 2.00 -4.11 4.23
CA LEU A 62 3.28 -4.25 4.90
C LEU A 62 4.34 -3.31 4.31
N GLU A 63 4.42 -3.21 2.97
CA GLU A 63 5.29 -2.24 2.29
C GLU A 63 4.92 -0.78 2.61
N GLY A 64 3.62 -0.50 2.81
CA GLY A 64 3.15 0.78 3.32
C GLY A 64 3.63 1.08 4.73
N ALA A 65 3.45 0.14 5.66
CA ALA A 65 3.94 0.25 7.03
C ALA A 65 5.47 0.39 7.08
N ARG A 66 6.18 -0.36 6.26
CA ARG A 66 7.63 -0.30 6.10
C ARG A 66 8.10 1.09 5.71
N THR A 67 7.47 1.68 4.70
CA THR A 67 7.80 3.05 4.25
C THR A 67 7.60 4.08 5.39
N VAL A 68 6.59 3.90 6.24
CA VAL A 68 6.34 4.78 7.40
C VAL A 68 7.43 4.62 8.46
N VAL A 69 7.81 3.39 8.80
CA VAL A 69 8.86 3.10 9.79
C VAL A 69 10.23 3.56 9.30
N GLU A 70 10.61 3.26 8.06
CA GLU A 70 11.87 3.71 7.45
C GLU A 70 11.98 5.24 7.49
N ARG A 71 10.91 5.98 7.16
CA ARG A 71 10.91 7.44 7.22
C ARG A 71 11.08 8.00 8.63
N ARG A 72 10.57 7.31 9.66
CA ARG A 72 10.69 7.76 11.07
C ARG A 72 12.13 7.68 11.58
N PHE A 73 12.91 6.69 11.11
CA PHE A 73 14.23 6.38 11.70
C PHE A 73 15.42 6.60 10.76
N MET A 74 15.24 6.42 9.45
CA MET A 74 16.34 6.47 8.47
C MET A 74 16.37 7.76 7.66
N HIS A 75 15.35 8.62 7.75
CA HIS A 75 15.32 9.91 7.05
C HIS A 75 15.88 11.03 7.93
N VAL A 76 17.20 10.99 8.19
CA VAL A 76 17.96 12.10 8.75
C VAL A 76 18.87 12.67 7.66
N GLY A 77 18.43 13.78 7.04
CA GLY A 77 19.29 14.75 6.34
C GLY A 77 19.64 14.49 4.87
N HIS A 78 18.97 15.20 3.96
CA HIS A 78 19.61 16.20 3.08
C HIS A 78 18.52 16.98 2.34
N GLY A 79 18.62 18.32 2.38
CA GLY A 79 17.65 19.21 1.75
C GLY A 79 17.57 19.08 0.23
N VAL A 80 16.53 19.75 -0.31
CA VAL A 80 16.24 20.00 -1.74
C VAL A 80 15.52 18.85 -2.45
N SER A 81 14.23 18.68 -2.18
CA SER A 81 13.15 19.22 -3.01
C SER A 81 11.83 18.79 -2.40
N GLU A 82 10.97 19.76 -2.10
CA GLU A 82 9.60 19.57 -1.60
C GLU A 82 8.66 19.12 -2.74
N ASP A 83 9.17 18.27 -3.65
CA ASP A 83 8.51 17.89 -4.89
C ASP A 83 8.16 16.38 -4.90
N ASP A 84 6.85 16.13 -4.88
CA ASP A 84 6.18 15.16 -5.76
C ASP A 84 6.48 13.65 -5.66
N ARG A 85 6.98 13.13 -4.53
CA ARG A 85 7.01 11.66 -4.31
C ARG A 85 6.30 11.21 -3.03
N SER A 86 5.07 11.69 -2.83
CA SER A 86 4.14 11.15 -1.84
C SER A 86 3.69 9.72 -2.17
N LEU A 87 3.89 9.29 -3.42
CA LEU A 87 3.51 7.98 -3.92
C LEU A 87 4.74 7.17 -4.35
N VAL A 88 4.80 5.92 -3.88
CA VAL A 88 5.84 4.97 -4.27
C VAL A 88 5.18 3.79 -4.95
N TRP A 89 5.57 3.51 -6.19
CA TRP A 89 5.22 2.24 -6.81
C TRP A 89 6.12 1.13 -6.27
N ARG A 90 5.51 0.06 -5.77
CA ARG A 90 6.17 -1.19 -5.43
C ARG A 90 5.70 -2.30 -6.34
N GLU A 91 6.63 -2.90 -7.05
CA GLU A 91 6.36 -4.15 -7.74
C GLU A 91 6.26 -5.26 -6.69
N ILE A 92 5.25 -6.12 -6.84
CA ILE A 92 4.99 -7.23 -5.93
C ILE A 92 5.23 -8.50 -6.73
N ASP A 93 6.19 -9.32 -6.29
CA ASP A 93 6.50 -10.60 -6.92
C ASP A 93 5.49 -11.67 -6.48
N ALA A 94 4.22 -11.40 -6.83
CA ALA A 94 3.09 -12.31 -6.69
C ALA A 94 2.59 -12.77 -8.07
N ALA A 95 3.45 -12.68 -9.09
CA ALA A 95 3.09 -12.92 -10.48
C ALA A 95 2.35 -14.26 -10.62
N PHE A 96 1.11 -14.18 -11.07
CA PHE A 96 0.38 -15.34 -11.54
C PHE A 96 1.12 -15.84 -12.78
N ALA A 97 1.13 -17.14 -13.06
CA ALA A 97 1.91 -17.71 -14.17
C ALA A 97 1.66 -17.04 -15.55
N ASN A 98 0.52 -16.37 -15.72
CA ASN A 98 0.13 -15.65 -16.93
C ASN A 98 0.14 -14.11 -16.79
N ARG A 99 0.63 -13.56 -15.66
CA ARG A 99 0.72 -12.11 -15.41
C ARG A 99 2.17 -11.66 -15.53
N VAL A 100 2.35 -10.53 -16.18
CA VAL A 100 3.68 -9.98 -16.41
C VAL A 100 4.08 -8.97 -15.35
N MET A 101 3.11 -8.30 -14.73
CA MET A 101 3.40 -7.39 -13.62
C MET A 101 2.23 -7.30 -12.64
N THR A 102 2.56 -7.30 -11.35
CA THR A 102 1.67 -6.88 -10.27
C THR A 102 2.40 -5.79 -9.50
N GLY A 103 1.75 -4.67 -9.24
CA GLY A 103 2.35 -3.67 -8.38
C GLY A 103 1.31 -2.79 -7.70
N ALA A 104 1.77 -2.10 -6.67
CA ALA A 104 0.98 -1.26 -5.80
C ALA A 104 1.55 0.16 -5.73
N VAL A 105 0.67 1.15 -5.91
CA VAL A 105 0.94 2.54 -5.56
C VAL A 105 0.63 2.70 -4.08
N ILE A 106 1.65 3.00 -3.29
CA ILE A 106 1.55 3.11 -1.84
C ILE A 106 1.41 4.58 -1.45
N ASN A 107 0.32 4.88 -0.75
CA ASN A 107 0.11 6.19 -0.15
C ASN A 107 1.02 6.36 1.08
N SER A 108 1.71 7.49 1.15
CA SER A 108 2.52 7.83 2.31
C SER A 108 2.13 9.14 3.01
N ARG A 109 1.17 9.91 2.46
CA ARG A 109 0.82 11.25 2.97
C ARG A 109 -0.65 11.63 2.81
N HIS A 110 -1.38 11.11 1.83
CA HIS A 110 -2.74 11.56 1.55
C HIS A 110 -3.71 11.10 2.61
N ILE A 111 -4.56 12.02 3.05
CA ILE A 111 -5.67 11.74 3.96
C ILE A 111 -6.95 11.56 3.14
N GLU A 112 -7.09 12.32 2.06
CA GLU A 112 -8.25 12.29 1.17
C GLU A 112 -8.07 11.28 0.02
N PRO A 113 -9.00 10.32 -0.17
CA PRO A 113 -8.94 9.34 -1.26
C PRO A 113 -8.88 9.97 -2.64
N ARG A 114 -9.63 11.05 -2.85
CA ARG A 114 -9.72 11.69 -4.15
C ARG A 114 -8.37 12.22 -4.59
N GLN A 115 -7.70 12.99 -3.72
CA GLN A 115 -6.37 13.52 -3.98
C GLN A 115 -5.36 12.40 -4.23
N PHE A 116 -5.42 11.31 -3.44
CA PHE A 116 -4.58 10.14 -3.67
C PHE A 116 -4.80 9.51 -5.05
N LEU A 117 -6.05 9.38 -5.51
CA LEU A 117 -6.36 8.81 -6.82
C LEU A 117 -5.89 9.71 -7.97
N GLU A 118 -6.08 11.02 -7.83
CA GLU A 118 -5.61 12.04 -8.81
C GLU A 118 -4.08 11.97 -8.95
N ASP A 119 -3.35 11.93 -7.83
CA ASP A 119 -1.88 11.86 -7.86
C ASP A 119 -1.38 10.48 -8.35
N ALA A 120 -2.09 9.40 -8.02
CA ALA A 120 -1.74 8.05 -8.44
C ALA A 120 -1.97 7.80 -9.93
N GLU A 121 -2.81 8.60 -10.59
CA GLU A 121 -3.12 8.47 -12.01
C GLU A 121 -1.84 8.49 -12.85
N SER A 122 -0.99 9.50 -12.64
CA SER A 122 0.26 9.69 -13.38
C SER A 122 1.16 8.45 -13.31
N VAL A 123 1.33 7.91 -12.11
CA VAL A 123 2.15 6.72 -11.82
C VAL A 123 1.58 5.49 -12.53
N VAL A 124 0.28 5.24 -12.41
CA VAL A 124 -0.36 4.06 -13.02
C VAL A 124 -0.31 4.16 -14.55
N VAL A 125 -0.61 5.32 -15.11
CA VAL A 125 -0.60 5.55 -16.57
C VAL A 125 0.80 5.33 -17.15
N GLU A 126 1.84 5.81 -16.48
CA GLU A 126 3.23 5.58 -16.90
C GLU A 126 3.56 4.08 -16.96
N ARG A 127 3.17 3.30 -15.94
CA ARG A 127 3.43 1.85 -15.92
C ARG A 127 2.65 1.09 -16.98
N VAL A 128 1.40 1.47 -17.23
CA VAL A 128 0.60 0.87 -18.29
C VAL A 128 1.18 1.18 -19.66
N ARG A 129 1.61 2.43 -19.91
CA ARG A 129 2.27 2.80 -21.17
C ARG A 129 3.57 2.02 -21.39
N SER A 130 4.38 1.90 -20.35
CA SER A 130 5.61 1.09 -20.41
C SER A 130 5.30 -0.36 -20.79
N ALA A 131 4.30 -0.98 -20.14
CA ALA A 131 3.90 -2.35 -20.46
C ALA A 131 3.33 -2.51 -21.88
N ILE A 132 2.54 -1.55 -22.37
CA ILE A 132 2.04 -1.54 -23.76
C ILE A 132 3.21 -1.45 -24.75
N ASN A 133 4.18 -0.58 -24.48
CA ASN A 133 5.35 -0.43 -25.36
C ASN A 133 6.19 -1.71 -25.43
N THR A 134 6.31 -2.44 -24.32
CA THR A 134 7.07 -3.70 -24.28
C THR A 134 6.30 -4.89 -24.87
N HIS A 135 4.97 -4.92 -24.74
CA HIS A 135 4.18 -6.13 -25.02
C HIS A 135 3.12 -5.98 -26.11
N GLY A 136 2.95 -4.77 -26.67
CA GLY A 136 1.98 -4.45 -27.71
C GLY A 136 0.56 -4.28 -27.17
N SER A 137 0.01 -5.30 -26.50
CA SER A 137 -1.33 -5.26 -25.93
C SER A 137 -1.35 -5.82 -24.50
N VAL A 138 -2.13 -5.16 -23.63
CA VAL A 138 -2.27 -5.59 -22.24
C VAL A 138 -3.69 -5.37 -21.72
N LYS A 139 -4.13 -6.22 -20.79
CA LYS A 139 -5.29 -5.96 -19.93
C LYS A 139 -4.84 -5.54 -18.55
N VAL A 140 -5.33 -4.39 -18.13
CA VAL A 140 -5.08 -3.82 -16.82
C VAL A 140 -6.30 -4.05 -15.93
N ASN A 141 -6.10 -4.66 -14.77
CA ASN A 141 -7.11 -4.71 -13.71
C ASN A 141 -6.60 -3.94 -12.51
N THR A 142 -7.38 -2.98 -12.02
CA THR A 142 -6.97 -2.10 -10.92
C THR A 142 -7.94 -2.21 -9.76
N ALA A 143 -7.43 -2.24 -8.53
CA ALA A 143 -8.25 -2.24 -7.32
C ALA A 143 -7.72 -1.20 -6.33
N PHE A 144 -8.62 -0.37 -5.81
CA PHE A 144 -8.33 0.55 -4.72
C PHE A 144 -8.65 -0.12 -3.38
N ASN A 145 -7.71 -0.03 -2.44
CA ASN A 145 -7.89 -0.51 -1.08
C ASN A 145 -7.40 0.58 -0.12
N GLY A 146 -8.21 0.88 0.88
CA GLY A 146 -7.83 1.78 1.96
C GLY A 146 -8.47 1.30 3.24
N GLU A 147 -7.73 1.33 4.34
CA GLU A 147 -8.36 1.37 5.67
C GLU A 147 -8.99 2.74 5.84
N PHE A 148 -10.02 2.98 6.67
CA PHE A 148 -10.49 4.36 6.93
C PHE A 148 -10.82 4.58 8.41
N VAL A 149 -10.22 5.60 9.03
CA VAL A 149 -10.53 6.00 10.42
C VAL A 149 -11.60 7.09 10.40
N ALA A 150 -12.81 6.75 10.85
CA ALA A 150 -13.86 7.74 11.06
C ALA A 150 -13.54 8.59 12.30
N GLY A 151 -13.34 9.89 12.13
CA GLY A 151 -13.24 10.82 13.25
C GLY A 151 -14.58 10.90 14.00
N VAL A 152 -14.57 10.71 15.32
CA VAL A 152 -15.75 10.95 16.16
C VAL A 152 -16.11 12.44 16.06
N ARG A 153 -17.33 12.75 15.62
CA ARG A 153 -17.88 14.12 15.68
C ARG A 153 -17.83 14.60 17.14
N PRO A 154 -17.19 15.73 17.48
CA PRO A 154 -17.42 16.31 18.80
C PRO A 154 -18.91 16.63 18.92
N LEU A 155 -19.57 16.02 19.92
CA LEU A 155 -20.95 16.28 20.30
C LEU A 155 -21.04 17.70 20.87
N PHE A 156 -21.14 18.70 20.00
CA PHE A 156 -21.70 20.00 20.35
C PHE A 156 -22.95 20.21 19.50
N PRO A 157 -24.14 20.40 20.11
CA PRO A 157 -25.33 20.67 19.35
C PRO A 157 -25.37 22.16 18.94
N LEU A 158 -26.13 22.43 17.88
CA LEU A 158 -26.63 23.74 17.41
C LEU A 158 -25.78 24.44 16.34
N THR A 159 -25.98 24.08 15.07
CA THR A 159 -26.62 24.94 14.04
C THR A 159 -26.73 24.19 12.70
N PRO A 160 -27.78 24.41 11.88
CA PRO A 160 -27.99 23.69 10.64
C PRO A 160 -27.36 24.45 9.47
N PHE A 161 -26.07 24.28 9.22
CA PHE A 161 -25.46 24.74 7.96
C PHE A 161 -24.43 23.74 7.46
N ILE A 162 -24.72 23.21 6.26
CA ILE A 162 -23.83 22.58 5.28
C ILE A 162 -22.92 21.47 5.84
N ILE A 163 -23.31 20.23 5.56
CA ILE A 163 -22.50 19.03 5.79
C ILE A 163 -21.28 19.09 4.86
N THR A 164 -20.14 19.57 5.36
CA THR A 164 -18.83 19.19 4.82
C THR A 164 -18.32 17.99 5.63
N PRO A 165 -18.10 16.81 5.01
CA PRO A 165 -17.51 15.68 5.70
C PRO A 165 -15.99 15.88 5.76
N GLN A 166 -15.53 16.81 6.60
CA GLN A 166 -14.12 16.92 6.93
C GLN A 166 -13.80 15.88 8.00
N ALA A 167 -13.72 14.61 7.56
CA ALA A 167 -13.23 13.51 8.37
C ALA A 167 -11.74 13.73 8.61
N TYR A 168 -11.39 14.12 9.83
CA TYR A 168 -10.00 14.24 10.26
C TYR A 168 -9.42 12.82 10.39
N ALA A 169 -8.78 12.34 9.33
CA ALA A 169 -8.22 11.00 9.29
C ALA A 169 -6.73 11.05 9.68
N ARG A 170 -6.39 10.41 10.81
CA ARG A 170 -5.00 10.09 11.13
C ARG A 170 -4.57 8.94 10.22
N SER A 171 -3.48 9.18 9.47
CA SER A 171 -2.72 8.29 8.59
C SER A 171 -3.29 6.88 8.36
N MET A 172 -3.53 6.60 7.09
CA MET A 172 -4.40 5.54 6.64
C MET A 172 -3.74 4.81 5.47
N PHE A 173 -3.51 3.50 5.61
CA PHE A 173 -2.88 2.69 4.56
C PHE A 173 -3.82 2.58 3.36
N SER A 174 -3.63 3.47 2.38
CA SER A 174 -4.32 3.41 1.09
C SER A 174 -3.34 2.97 0.01
N TYR A 175 -3.75 2.04 -0.84
CA TYR A 175 -2.98 1.60 -1.98
C TYR A 175 -3.90 1.23 -3.14
N ILE A 176 -3.44 1.56 -4.34
CA ILE A 176 -4.01 1.01 -5.58
C ILE A 176 -3.09 -0.10 -6.00
N TYR A 177 -3.59 -1.30 -6.22
CA TYR A 177 -2.80 -2.31 -6.93
C TYR A 177 -3.37 -2.56 -8.33
N GLY A 178 -2.45 -2.62 -9.29
CA GLY A 178 -2.72 -2.91 -10.69
C GLY A 178 -2.13 -4.26 -11.08
N ASN A 179 -2.88 -5.02 -11.87
CA ASN A 179 -2.43 -6.26 -12.51
C ASN A 179 -2.41 -6.06 -14.00
N ILE A 180 -1.29 -6.39 -14.64
CA ILE A 180 -1.15 -6.33 -16.10
C ILE A 180 -1.04 -7.76 -16.66
N LEU A 181 -1.96 -8.10 -17.55
CA LEU A 181 -2.00 -9.32 -18.34
C LEU A 181 -1.61 -9.01 -19.78
N ILE A 182 -0.82 -9.85 -20.44
CA ILE A 182 -0.59 -9.78 -21.89
C ILE A 182 -1.50 -10.80 -22.56
N TYR A 183 -2.02 -10.46 -23.73
CA TYR A 183 -2.76 -11.38 -24.61
C TYR A 183 -1.92 -11.75 -25.83
#